data_AF-A0A917G023-F1
#
_entry.id   AF-A0A917G023-F1
#
_cell.length_a   1.000
_cell.length_b   1.000
_cell.length_c   1.000
_cell.angle_alpha   90.00
_cell.angle_beta   90.00
_cell.angle_gamma   90.00
#
_symmetry.space_group_name_H-M   'P 1'
#
loop_
_entity.id
_entity.type
_entity.pdbx_description
1 polymer ?
#
loop_
_entity_poly.entity_id
_entity_poly.type
_entity_poly.pdbx_seq_one_letter_code
_entity_poly.pdbx_strand_id
1 'polypeptide(L)'
;MKRIILTGTLLLVPITASAQGLSINEGTNTSPPSTSAIEKDFHLTITREQQAEVAKNLPIVENSSKPGIAGKIKTSLTSTLKFDQYTKLALLKPFDLPTTGTLTSPYGWRNIGAGQELHEGQDIANAIGTPVYAAGDGIVHFVDSHTTAGNYIVIRHTIDGVTIGTRYLHLDTIDTMIGRTVKKGDFIGTMGNTGRSTGPHLHFEVRAGVNYSDMALEPMQFIRK
;
A
#
# COMPACT_ATOMS: atom_id res chain seq x y z
N MET A 1 43.58 7.89 -24.59
CA MET A 1 43.16 7.19 -23.36
C MET A 1 43.02 8.20 -22.24
N LYS A 2 41.80 8.46 -21.75
CA LYS A 2 41.55 9.09 -20.45
C LYS A 2 40.25 8.50 -19.88
N ARG A 3 40.35 7.86 -18.72
CA ARG A 3 39.22 7.42 -17.88
C ARG A 3 38.64 8.65 -17.19
N ILE A 4 37.33 8.79 -17.18
CA ILE A 4 36.62 9.76 -16.33
C ILE A 4 35.80 8.93 -15.33
N ILE A 5 36.08 9.12 -14.04
CA ILE A 5 35.27 8.62 -12.93
C ILE A 5 34.41 9.81 -12.49
N LEU A 6 33.09 9.66 -12.44
CA LEU A 6 32.20 10.59 -11.76
C LEU A 6 31.54 9.89 -10.57
N THR A 7 31.83 10.39 -9.37
CA THR A 7 31.06 10.20 -8.14
C THR A 7 29.95 11.25 -8.09
N GLY A 8 28.77 10.91 -7.57
CA GLY A 8 27.66 11.85 -7.43
C GLY A 8 26.74 11.49 -6.27
N THR A 9 26.52 12.46 -5.38
CA THR A 9 25.63 12.42 -4.21
C THR A 9 24.21 12.83 -4.62
N LEU A 10 23.19 12.08 -4.17
CA LEU A 10 21.78 12.37 -4.44
C LEU A 10 21.21 13.30 -3.35
N LEU A 11 20.78 14.50 -3.74
CA LEU A 11 20.03 15.42 -2.86
C LEU A 11 18.55 15.35 -3.25
N LEU A 12 17.68 14.94 -2.32
CA LEU A 12 16.23 14.91 -2.50
C LEU A 12 15.64 16.28 -2.14
N VAL A 13 14.86 16.90 -3.03
CA VAL A 13 14.09 18.12 -2.73
C VAL A 13 12.60 17.78 -2.81
N PRO A 14 11.76 18.18 -1.82
CA PRO A 14 10.33 17.90 -1.87
C PRO A 14 9.62 18.85 -2.85
N ILE A 15 8.73 18.30 -3.68
CA ILE A 15 7.87 19.07 -4.60
C ILE A 15 6.49 19.22 -3.95
N THR A 16 6.04 20.45 -3.78
CA THR A 16 4.64 20.80 -3.48
C THR A 16 3.97 21.26 -4.78
N ALA A 17 2.91 20.59 -5.24
CA ALA A 17 2.08 21.08 -6.34
C ALA A 17 0.58 20.96 -6.02
N SER A 18 -0.11 22.08 -6.20
CA SER A 18 -1.53 22.33 -5.94
C SER A 18 -2.42 21.58 -6.93
N ALA A 19 -3.43 20.87 -6.42
CA ALA A 19 -4.37 20.09 -7.23
C ALA A 19 -5.58 20.91 -7.68
N GLN A 20 -5.89 20.87 -8.98
CA GLN A 20 -7.24 21.14 -9.51
C GLN A 20 -7.44 20.42 -10.85
N GLY A 21 -8.54 19.64 -10.95
CA GLY A 21 -9.13 19.17 -12.20
C GLY A 21 -8.73 17.77 -12.68
N LEU A 22 -9.40 16.73 -12.17
CA LEU A 22 -9.40 15.39 -12.78
C LEU A 22 -10.86 14.99 -13.04
N SER A 23 -11.17 14.61 -14.29
CA SER A 23 -12.44 14.02 -14.71
C SER A 23 -12.17 12.65 -15.32
N ILE A 24 -12.86 11.62 -14.85
CA ILE A 24 -12.82 10.26 -15.40
C ILE A 24 -14.03 10.03 -16.30
N ASN A 25 -13.84 9.39 -17.45
CA ASN A 25 -14.91 9.03 -18.37
C ASN A 25 -14.96 7.50 -18.48
N GLU A 26 -16.07 6.88 -18.07
CA GLU A 26 -16.25 5.42 -18.11
C GLU A 26 -16.81 4.97 -19.46
N GLY A 27 -16.08 4.13 -20.17
CA GLY A 27 -16.57 3.41 -21.35
C GLY A 27 -17.16 2.07 -20.94
N THR A 28 -18.48 1.91 -21.11
CA THR A 28 -19.21 0.66 -20.91
C THR A 28 -18.94 -0.31 -22.07
N ASN A 29 -18.64 -1.58 -21.77
CA ASN A 29 -18.91 -2.65 -22.73
C ASN A 29 -19.33 -3.95 -22.04
N THR A 30 -20.42 -4.50 -22.57
CA THR A 30 -21.24 -5.61 -22.07
C THR A 30 -20.84 -6.94 -22.73
N SER A 31 -20.48 -7.96 -21.93
CA SER A 31 -20.74 -9.41 -22.09
C SER A 31 -19.81 -10.24 -21.17
N PRO A 32 -20.21 -11.44 -20.71
CA PRO A 32 -19.70 -12.04 -19.47
C PRO A 32 -18.40 -12.81 -19.68
N PRO A 33 -17.41 -12.77 -18.75
CA PRO A 33 -16.20 -13.55 -18.93
C PRO A 33 -16.27 -14.89 -18.19
N SER A 34 -15.98 -15.94 -18.96
CA SER A 34 -15.41 -17.19 -18.48
C SER A 34 -14.05 -16.97 -17.81
N THR A 35 -13.73 -17.85 -16.88
CA THR A 35 -12.51 -17.93 -16.06
C THR A 35 -11.20 -17.89 -16.86
N SER A 36 -10.54 -16.73 -16.86
CA SER A 36 -9.08 -16.57 -16.95
C SER A 36 -8.72 -15.16 -16.45
N ALA A 37 -7.63 -15.05 -15.70
CA ALA A 37 -7.17 -13.82 -15.03
C ALA A 37 -7.33 -12.56 -15.88
N ILE A 38 -8.11 -11.61 -15.37
CA ILE A 38 -8.23 -10.27 -15.96
C ILE A 38 -7.00 -9.48 -15.50
N GLU A 39 -5.91 -9.54 -16.26
CA GLU A 39 -4.94 -8.43 -16.27
C GLU A 39 -5.62 -7.26 -17.01
N LYS A 40 -6.16 -6.31 -16.23
CA LYS A 40 -6.64 -5.04 -16.79
C LYS A 40 -5.43 -4.12 -16.91
N ASP A 41 -4.95 -3.92 -18.14
CA ASP A 41 -4.00 -2.86 -18.47
C ASP A 41 -4.58 -1.50 -18.05
N PHE A 42 -3.94 -0.83 -17.09
CA PHE A 42 -4.33 0.52 -16.66
C PHE A 42 -3.53 1.54 -17.48
N HIS A 43 -4.17 2.18 -18.45
CA HIS A 43 -3.59 3.31 -19.17
C HIS A 43 -3.81 4.60 -18.37
N LEU A 44 -2.75 5.09 -17.71
CA LEU A 44 -2.75 6.41 -17.10
C LEU A 44 -2.46 7.47 -18.19
N THR A 45 -3.48 8.21 -18.63
CA THR A 45 -3.30 9.34 -19.55
C THR A 45 -2.98 10.58 -18.72
N ILE A 46 -1.71 11.00 -18.71
CA ILE A 46 -1.30 12.30 -18.16
C ILE A 46 -1.57 13.41 -19.17
N THR A 47 -1.97 14.60 -18.69
CA THR A 47 -2.21 15.76 -19.55
C THR A 47 -0.89 16.35 -20.07
N ARG A 48 -0.93 17.10 -21.18
CA ARG A 48 0.27 17.78 -21.74
C ARG A 48 0.95 18.71 -20.73
N GLU A 49 0.18 19.28 -19.80
CA GLU A 49 0.67 20.15 -18.74
C GLU A 49 1.42 19.36 -17.65
N GLN A 50 0.88 18.21 -17.23
CA GLN A 50 1.58 17.28 -16.33
C GLN A 50 2.86 16.73 -16.96
N GLN A 51 2.83 16.49 -18.27
CA GLN A 51 4.00 16.10 -19.06
C GLN A 51 5.08 17.19 -19.07
N ALA A 52 4.67 18.47 -19.17
CA ALA A 52 5.57 19.62 -19.16
C ALA A 52 6.16 19.90 -17.78
N GLU A 53 5.41 19.70 -16.70
CA GLU A 53 5.90 19.84 -15.32
C GLU A 53 6.96 18.79 -14.98
N VAL A 54 6.74 17.54 -15.40
CA VAL A 54 7.71 16.45 -15.30
C VAL A 54 8.94 16.72 -16.18
N ALA A 55 8.76 17.29 -17.37
CA ALA A 55 9.86 17.66 -18.26
C ALA A 55 10.75 18.79 -17.72
N LYS A 56 10.19 19.74 -16.95
CA LYS A 56 10.93 20.85 -16.34
C LYS A 56 11.88 20.41 -15.22
N ASN A 57 11.61 19.27 -14.59
CA ASN A 57 12.40 18.76 -13.45
C ASN A 57 13.32 17.58 -13.82
N LEU A 58 13.44 17.23 -15.11
CA LEU A 58 14.44 16.28 -15.60
C LEU A 58 15.78 17.01 -15.82
N PRO A 59 16.93 16.47 -15.38
CA PRO A 59 18.19 16.88 -15.98
C PRO A 59 18.13 16.56 -17.47
N ILE A 60 18.31 17.57 -18.31
CA ILE A 60 18.37 17.42 -19.77
C ILE A 60 19.54 16.48 -20.09
N VAL A 61 19.24 15.20 -20.33
CA VAL A 61 20.17 14.27 -20.98
C VAL A 61 19.75 14.24 -22.44
N GLU A 62 20.37 15.11 -23.24
CA GLU A 62 20.31 14.99 -24.69
C GLU A 62 20.76 13.57 -25.09
N ASN A 63 19.91 12.92 -25.89
CA ASN A 63 20.16 11.74 -26.71
C ASN A 63 21.32 10.83 -26.29
N SER A 64 21.00 9.79 -25.51
CA SER A 64 21.76 8.55 -25.60
C SER A 64 20.82 7.36 -25.77
N SER A 65 20.81 6.84 -27.00
CA SER A 65 20.19 5.60 -27.45
C SER A 65 20.86 4.40 -26.77
N LYS A 66 20.59 4.20 -25.48
CA LYS A 66 20.93 2.99 -24.73
C LYS A 66 19.66 2.39 -24.09
N PRO A 67 19.23 1.19 -24.50
CA PRO A 67 17.94 0.60 -24.10
C PRO A 67 17.76 0.36 -22.58
N GLY A 68 18.84 0.43 -21.78
CA GLY A 68 18.77 0.27 -20.33
C GLY A 68 18.41 1.54 -19.53
N ILE A 69 18.52 2.73 -20.12
CA ILE A 69 18.29 4.00 -19.40
C ILE A 69 16.80 4.37 -19.39
N ALA A 70 16.10 4.17 -20.50
CA ALA A 70 14.66 4.43 -20.62
C ALA A 70 13.83 3.57 -19.63
N GLY A 71 14.22 2.31 -19.43
CA GLY A 71 13.58 1.43 -18.44
C GLY A 71 13.77 1.94 -17.01
N LYS A 72 14.98 2.39 -16.65
CA LYS A 72 15.27 2.97 -15.32
C LYS A 72 14.51 4.27 -15.08
N ILE A 73 14.39 5.13 -16.10
CA ILE A 73 13.63 6.38 -16.02
C ILE A 73 12.13 6.10 -15.87
N LYS A 74 11.57 5.17 -16.65
CA LYS A 74 10.15 4.76 -16.53
C LYS A 74 9.85 4.19 -15.14
N THR A 75 10.71 3.33 -14.61
CA THR A 75 10.58 2.78 -13.26
C THR A 75 10.66 3.88 -12.20
N SER A 76 11.64 4.78 -12.28
CA SER A 76 11.79 5.89 -11.33
C SER A 76 10.57 6.83 -11.32
N LEU A 77 10.09 7.25 -12.50
CA LEU A 77 8.90 8.08 -12.64
C LEU A 77 7.65 7.38 -12.12
N THR A 78 7.48 6.10 -12.42
CA THR A 78 6.35 5.31 -11.91
C THR A 78 6.40 5.19 -10.39
N SER A 79 7.58 4.97 -9.81
CA SER A 79 7.76 4.92 -8.35
C SER A 79 7.46 6.27 -7.70
N THR A 80 7.92 7.38 -8.27
CA THR A 80 7.62 8.74 -7.76
C THR A 80 6.12 9.05 -7.83
N LEU A 81 5.45 8.73 -8.94
CA LEU A 81 4.01 8.95 -9.08
C LEU A 81 3.19 8.05 -8.14
N LYS A 82 3.59 6.77 -7.97
CA LYS A 82 2.99 5.88 -6.99
C LYS A 82 3.17 6.42 -5.57
N PHE A 83 4.36 6.95 -5.25
CA PHE A 83 4.62 7.55 -3.95
C PHE A 83 3.75 8.79 -3.70
N ASP A 84 3.58 9.64 -4.72
CA ASP A 84 2.75 10.85 -4.65
C ASP A 84 1.27 10.53 -4.34
N GLN A 85 0.67 9.56 -5.05
CA GLN A 85 -0.73 9.18 -4.81
C GLN A 85 -0.98 8.64 -3.39
N TYR A 86 -0.08 7.82 -2.84
CA TYR A 86 -0.26 7.28 -1.48
C TYR A 86 0.02 8.33 -0.41
N THR A 87 0.90 9.30 -0.68
CA THR A 87 1.12 10.46 0.19
C THR A 87 -0.15 11.32 0.26
N LYS A 88 -0.80 11.56 -0.88
CA LYS A 88 -2.08 12.27 -0.93
C LYS A 88 -3.18 11.50 -0.18
N LEU A 89 -3.26 10.18 -0.35
CA LEU A 89 -4.19 9.35 0.42
C LEU A 89 -3.93 9.41 1.92
N ALA A 90 -2.67 9.41 2.35
CA ALA A 90 -2.31 9.52 3.77
C ALA A 90 -2.83 10.83 4.38
N LEU A 91 -2.83 11.94 3.64
CA LEU A 91 -3.39 13.22 4.11
C LEU A 91 -4.90 13.15 4.39
N LEU A 92 -5.63 12.28 3.69
CA LEU A 92 -7.07 12.09 3.90
C LEU A 92 -7.39 11.32 5.19
N LYS A 93 -6.40 10.64 5.79
CA LYS A 93 -6.58 9.76 6.96
C LYS A 93 -7.79 8.83 6.80
N PRO A 94 -7.85 8.02 5.73
CA PRO A 94 -9.07 7.33 5.35
C PRO A 94 -9.44 6.19 6.29
N PHE A 95 -8.55 5.76 7.19
CA PHE A 95 -8.75 4.60 8.03
C PHE A 95 -8.96 4.94 9.50
N ASP A 96 -9.66 4.04 10.18
CA ASP A 96 -9.82 4.05 11.63
C ASP A 96 -8.90 2.98 12.24
N LEU A 97 -8.61 3.09 13.55
CA LEU A 97 -7.92 2.03 14.25
C LEU A 97 -8.77 0.74 14.19
N PRO A 98 -8.20 -0.39 13.75
CA PRO A 98 -8.97 -1.61 13.51
C PRO A 98 -9.31 -2.37 14.80
N THR A 99 -8.75 -1.97 15.95
CA THR A 99 -8.98 -2.61 17.24
C THR A 99 -8.65 -1.62 18.35
N THR A 100 -9.09 -1.91 19.58
CA THR A 100 -8.59 -1.26 20.79
C THR A 100 -7.35 -1.98 21.31
N GLY A 101 -6.44 -1.26 21.96
CA GLY A 101 -5.24 -1.83 22.56
C GLY A 101 -4.08 -0.85 22.65
N THR A 102 -2.92 -1.36 23.03
CA THR A 102 -1.67 -0.60 23.15
C THR A 102 -0.81 -0.83 21.92
N LEU A 103 -0.34 0.22 21.27
CA LEU A 103 0.68 0.11 20.23
C LEU A 103 2.01 -0.33 20.85
N THR A 104 2.43 -1.57 20.61
CA THR A 104 3.63 -2.17 21.21
C THR A 104 4.81 -2.26 20.25
N SER A 105 4.56 -2.33 18.94
CA SER A 105 5.62 -2.31 17.93
C SER A 105 5.18 -1.47 16.73
N PRO A 106 5.78 -0.29 16.49
CA PRO A 106 5.46 0.52 15.33
C PRO A 106 6.05 -0.06 14.05
N TYR A 107 5.58 0.44 12.91
CA TYR A 107 6.19 0.22 11.59
C TYR A 107 7.64 0.72 11.55
N GLY A 108 8.49 0.03 10.80
CA GLY A 108 9.86 0.46 10.50
C GLY A 108 10.94 -0.53 10.90
N TRP A 109 12.19 -0.10 10.75
CA TRP A 109 13.35 -0.94 11.04
C TRP A 109 13.50 -1.19 12.52
N ARG A 110 13.66 -2.47 12.90
CA ARG A 110 13.86 -2.91 14.28
C ARG A 110 14.87 -4.04 14.35
N ASN A 111 15.32 -4.34 15.57
CA ASN A 111 16.09 -5.54 15.88
C ASN A 111 15.50 -6.21 17.11
N ILE A 112 14.90 -7.38 16.91
CA ILE A 112 14.22 -8.16 17.96
C ILE A 112 15.05 -9.38 18.40
N GLY A 113 16.36 -9.36 18.18
CA GLY A 113 17.30 -10.41 18.61
C GLY A 113 17.85 -11.30 17.51
N ALA A 114 17.33 -11.19 16.28
CA ALA A 114 17.78 -11.96 15.12
C ALA A 114 18.46 -11.11 14.02
N GLY A 115 18.80 -9.86 14.34
CA GLY A 115 19.35 -8.88 13.39
C GLY A 115 18.33 -7.81 12.99
N GLN A 116 18.74 -6.93 12.09
CA GLN A 116 17.86 -5.88 11.56
C GLN A 116 16.81 -6.47 10.64
N GLU A 117 15.54 -6.15 10.91
CA GLU A 117 14.42 -6.48 10.03
C GLU A 117 13.49 -5.27 9.89
N LEU A 118 12.78 -5.20 8.76
CA LEU A 118 11.72 -4.22 8.55
C LEU A 118 10.41 -4.79 9.10
N HIS A 119 9.82 -4.09 10.06
CA HIS A 119 8.45 -4.35 10.50
C HIS A 119 7.47 -3.69 9.52
N GLU A 120 6.83 -4.50 8.68
CA GLU A 120 5.98 -4.04 7.57
C GLU A 120 4.57 -3.58 8.00
N GLY A 121 4.30 -3.55 9.29
CA GLY A 121 3.03 -3.16 9.88
C GLY A 121 3.22 -2.57 11.27
N GLN A 122 2.17 -2.61 12.07
CA GLN A 122 2.19 -2.18 13.46
C GLN A 122 1.43 -3.17 14.34
N ASP A 123 1.97 -3.40 15.53
CA ASP A 123 1.44 -4.37 16.48
C ASP A 123 0.65 -3.63 17.56
N ILE A 124 -0.65 -3.95 17.64
CA ILE A 124 -1.56 -3.44 18.67
C ILE A 124 -1.88 -4.59 19.61
N ALA A 125 -1.34 -4.55 20.82
CA ALA A 125 -1.51 -5.59 21.82
C ALA A 125 -2.79 -5.39 22.64
N ASN A 126 -3.53 -6.49 22.82
CA ASN A 126 -4.66 -6.61 23.72
C ASN A 126 -4.92 -8.11 24.01
N ALA A 127 -5.96 -8.46 24.76
CA ALA A 127 -6.32 -9.84 25.02
C ALA A 127 -6.77 -10.58 23.75
N ILE A 128 -6.51 -11.90 23.68
CA ILE A 128 -7.14 -12.79 22.68
C ILE A 128 -8.67 -12.62 22.74
N GLY A 129 -9.33 -12.59 21.59
CA GLY A 129 -10.76 -12.36 21.49
C GLY A 129 -11.15 -10.88 21.39
N THR A 130 -10.20 -9.94 21.52
CA THR A 130 -10.49 -8.52 21.31
C THR A 130 -11.06 -8.31 19.89
N PRO A 131 -12.20 -7.62 19.73
CA PRO A 131 -12.81 -7.43 18.41
C PRO A 131 -11.91 -6.67 17.42
N VAL A 132 -11.85 -7.18 16.19
CA VAL A 132 -11.16 -6.54 15.06
C VAL A 132 -12.18 -6.11 14.03
N TYR A 133 -12.03 -4.88 13.55
CA TYR A 133 -12.95 -4.21 12.65
C TYR A 133 -12.25 -3.81 11.34
N ALA A 134 -13.01 -3.74 10.25
CA ALA A 134 -12.54 -3.19 8.99
C ALA A 134 -12.14 -1.72 9.17
N ALA A 135 -10.88 -1.39 8.89
CA ALA A 135 -10.35 -0.05 9.06
C ALA A 135 -10.98 0.98 8.10
N GLY A 136 -11.55 0.52 6.98
CA GLY A 136 -12.21 1.35 5.97
C GLY A 136 -13.18 0.56 5.11
N ASP A 137 -14.01 1.29 4.35
CA ASP A 137 -14.92 0.72 3.35
C ASP A 137 -14.14 -0.07 2.29
N GLY A 138 -14.61 -1.25 1.91
CA GLY A 138 -13.92 -2.05 0.92
C GLY A 138 -14.56 -3.39 0.61
N ILE A 139 -13.78 -4.24 -0.04
CA ILE A 139 -14.15 -5.61 -0.38
C ILE A 139 -13.07 -6.53 0.18
N VAL A 140 -13.47 -7.55 0.92
CA VAL A 140 -12.55 -8.59 1.40
C VAL A 140 -11.93 -9.28 0.20
N HIS A 141 -10.63 -9.08 0.03
CA HIS A 141 -9.88 -9.57 -1.11
C HIS A 141 -9.33 -10.97 -0.86
N PHE A 142 -8.92 -11.24 0.37
CA PHE A 142 -8.28 -12.50 0.73
C PHE A 142 -8.57 -12.85 2.19
N VAL A 143 -8.72 -14.16 2.46
CA VAL A 143 -8.88 -14.73 3.80
C VAL A 143 -8.15 -16.07 3.79
N ASP A 144 -7.17 -16.26 4.66
CA ASP A 144 -6.37 -17.49 4.69
C ASP A 144 -5.62 -17.66 6.02
N SER A 145 -4.89 -18.76 6.14
CA SER A 145 -3.97 -19.04 7.24
C SER A 145 -2.57 -19.36 6.71
N HIS A 146 -1.53 -18.75 7.29
CA HIS A 146 -0.14 -18.99 6.92
C HIS A 146 0.75 -19.16 8.16
N THR A 147 1.81 -19.94 8.04
CA THR A 147 2.71 -20.28 9.16
C THR A 147 3.27 -19.05 9.86
N THR A 148 3.63 -18.00 9.12
CA THR A 148 4.10 -16.74 9.69
C THR A 148 2.95 -15.80 10.07
N ALA A 149 1.95 -15.65 9.20
CA ALA A 149 0.92 -14.61 9.35
C ALA A 149 -0.20 -15.00 10.32
N GLY A 150 -0.29 -16.29 10.66
CA GLY A 150 -1.46 -16.84 11.34
C GLY A 150 -2.68 -16.78 10.44
N ASN A 151 -3.86 -16.73 11.06
CA ASN A 151 -5.10 -16.41 10.37
C ASN A 151 -5.09 -14.93 10.00
N TYR A 152 -5.43 -14.61 8.76
CA TYR A 152 -5.39 -13.23 8.31
C TYR A 152 -6.42 -12.89 7.24
N ILE A 153 -6.71 -11.60 7.18
CA ILE A 153 -7.66 -11.00 6.24
C ILE A 153 -6.93 -9.90 5.46
N VAL A 154 -7.24 -9.76 4.18
CA VAL A 154 -6.85 -8.62 3.34
C VAL A 154 -8.10 -7.95 2.83
N ILE A 155 -8.23 -6.64 3.04
CA ILE A 155 -9.33 -5.84 2.50
C ILE A 155 -8.77 -4.90 1.44
N ARG A 156 -9.40 -4.92 0.25
CA ARG A 156 -9.14 -3.96 -0.83
C ARG A 156 -10.02 -2.74 -0.64
N HIS A 157 -9.40 -1.57 -0.63
CA HIS A 157 -10.07 -0.29 -0.64
C HIS A 157 -9.82 0.41 -1.97
N THR A 158 -10.80 1.20 -2.42
CA THR A 158 -10.65 2.10 -3.56
C THR A 158 -11.02 3.50 -3.08
N ILE A 159 -10.03 4.39 -2.99
CA ILE A 159 -10.18 5.75 -2.47
C ILE A 159 -9.64 6.69 -3.53
N ASP A 160 -10.46 7.60 -4.03
CA ASP A 160 -10.12 8.52 -5.12
C ASP A 160 -9.50 7.81 -6.35
N GLY A 161 -10.02 6.63 -6.69
CA GLY A 161 -9.54 5.80 -7.81
C GLY A 161 -8.24 5.04 -7.53
N VAL A 162 -7.63 5.22 -6.35
CA VAL A 162 -6.41 4.52 -5.95
C VAL A 162 -6.76 3.27 -5.16
N THR A 163 -6.16 2.13 -5.55
CA THR A 163 -6.26 0.89 -4.80
C THR A 163 -5.25 0.85 -3.66
N ILE A 164 -5.71 0.57 -2.46
CA ILE A 164 -4.88 0.43 -1.26
C ILE A 164 -5.42 -0.73 -0.43
N GLY A 165 -4.53 -1.52 0.17
CA GLY A 165 -4.89 -2.71 0.93
C GLY A 165 -4.65 -2.52 2.42
N THR A 166 -5.52 -3.12 3.25
CA THR A 166 -5.25 -3.31 4.68
C THR A 166 -5.14 -4.80 4.99
N ARG A 167 -4.23 -5.17 5.89
CA ARG A 167 -4.04 -6.56 6.33
C ARG A 167 -4.17 -6.68 7.84
N TYR A 168 -4.82 -7.74 8.29
CA TYR A 168 -5.15 -8.03 9.68
C TYR A 168 -4.63 -9.43 9.99
N LEU A 169 -3.52 -9.54 10.72
CA LEU A 169 -2.79 -10.80 10.94
C LEU A 169 -2.90 -11.27 12.40
N HIS A 170 -2.46 -12.52 12.62
CA HIS A 170 -2.44 -13.19 13.92
C HIS A 170 -3.83 -13.35 14.56
N LEU A 171 -4.90 -13.37 13.74
CA LEU A 171 -6.27 -13.45 14.22
C LEU A 171 -6.54 -14.78 14.94
N ASP A 172 -7.43 -14.75 15.92
CA ASP A 172 -7.97 -15.95 16.57
C ASP A 172 -9.13 -16.50 15.74
N THR A 173 -10.14 -15.64 15.51
CA THR A 173 -11.28 -15.95 14.65
C THR A 173 -11.37 -15.01 13.46
N ILE A 174 -11.92 -15.53 12.35
CA ILE A 174 -12.29 -14.76 11.16
C ILE A 174 -13.82 -14.81 11.02
N ASP A 175 -14.47 -13.66 10.96
CA ASP A 175 -15.92 -13.51 10.77
C ASP A 175 -16.23 -12.74 9.47
N THR A 176 -15.58 -13.16 8.40
CA THR A 176 -15.81 -12.61 7.07
C THR A 176 -15.38 -13.62 6.00
N MET A 177 -15.64 -13.31 4.73
CA MET A 177 -15.29 -14.18 3.60
C MET A 177 -14.90 -13.37 2.38
N ILE A 178 -14.11 -13.97 1.50
CA ILE A 178 -13.66 -13.36 0.24
C ILE A 178 -14.88 -12.87 -0.55
N GLY A 179 -14.78 -11.66 -1.11
CA GLY A 179 -15.83 -11.03 -1.89
C GLY A 179 -16.86 -10.25 -1.06
N ARG A 180 -16.89 -10.41 0.27
CA ARG A 180 -17.80 -9.64 1.13
C ARG A 180 -17.45 -8.15 1.06
N THR A 181 -18.46 -7.32 0.78
CA THR A 181 -18.36 -5.87 0.99
C THR A 181 -18.44 -5.57 2.48
N VAL A 182 -17.56 -4.71 2.94
CA VAL A 182 -17.49 -4.24 4.33
C VAL A 182 -17.50 -2.73 4.38
N LYS A 183 -18.12 -2.20 5.42
CA LYS A 183 -18.03 -0.80 5.82
C LYS A 183 -16.96 -0.64 6.88
N LYS A 184 -16.38 0.57 6.92
CA LYS A 184 -15.54 0.99 8.03
C LYS A 184 -16.26 0.72 9.36
N GLY A 185 -15.57 0.04 10.27
CA GLY A 185 -16.11 -0.34 11.58
C GLY A 185 -16.92 -1.64 11.59
N ASP A 186 -17.10 -2.32 10.45
CA ASP A 186 -17.69 -3.66 10.45
C ASP A 186 -16.79 -4.64 11.19
N PHE A 187 -17.38 -5.48 12.04
CA PHE A 187 -16.69 -6.58 12.68
C PHE A 187 -16.25 -7.62 11.64
N ILE A 188 -14.99 -8.05 11.71
CA ILE A 188 -14.40 -9.00 10.75
C ILE A 188 -13.70 -10.20 11.40
N GLY A 189 -13.60 -10.22 12.73
CA GLY A 189 -12.92 -11.28 13.47
C GLY A 189 -12.39 -10.82 14.81
N THR A 190 -11.52 -11.61 15.41
CA THR A 190 -10.93 -11.29 16.73
C THR A 190 -9.43 -11.43 16.74
N MET A 191 -8.79 -10.62 17.59
CA MET A 191 -7.36 -10.66 17.86
C MET A 191 -6.97 -12.02 18.43
N GLY A 192 -5.81 -12.53 18.01
CA GLY A 192 -5.30 -13.79 18.49
C GLY A 192 -3.81 -13.78 18.76
N ASN A 193 -3.22 -14.96 18.59
CA ASN A 193 -1.80 -15.20 18.74
C ASN A 193 -1.34 -16.30 17.75
N THR A 194 -1.96 -16.36 16.56
CA THR A 194 -1.70 -17.43 15.59
C THR A 194 -0.50 -17.11 14.70
N GLY A 195 0.13 -18.13 14.13
CA GLY A 195 1.34 -17.96 13.30
C GLY A 195 2.58 -17.63 14.13
N ARG A 196 3.49 -16.83 13.56
CA ARG A 196 4.74 -16.43 14.22
C ARG A 196 4.51 -15.18 15.07
N SER A 197 4.00 -15.37 16.27
CA SER A 197 3.72 -14.31 17.25
C SER A 197 4.37 -14.62 18.60
N THR A 198 4.83 -13.58 19.32
CA THR A 198 5.44 -13.70 20.66
C THR A 198 4.47 -13.45 21.79
N GLY A 199 3.25 -13.01 21.49
CA GLY A 199 2.17 -12.76 22.45
C GLY A 199 0.95 -12.15 21.77
N PRO A 200 -0.23 -12.11 22.42
CA PRO A 200 -1.46 -11.64 21.79
C PRO A 200 -1.38 -10.22 21.26
N HIS A 201 -1.59 -10.06 19.95
CA HIS A 201 -1.64 -8.76 19.27
C HIS A 201 -2.33 -8.87 17.91
N LEU A 202 -2.78 -7.73 17.40
CA LEU A 202 -3.10 -7.56 15.99
C LEU A 202 -1.89 -6.96 15.28
N HIS A 203 -1.36 -7.67 14.30
CA HIS A 203 -0.42 -7.08 13.34
C HIS A 203 -1.23 -6.47 12.17
N PHE A 204 -1.20 -5.15 12.08
CA PHE A 204 -1.96 -4.39 11.10
C PHE A 204 -1.04 -3.73 10.07
N GLU A 205 -1.34 -3.92 8.79
CA GLU A 205 -0.56 -3.31 7.71
C GLU A 205 -1.44 -2.47 6.79
N VAL A 206 -0.82 -1.47 6.16
CA VAL A 206 -1.35 -0.77 4.99
C VAL A 206 -0.38 -1.02 3.84
N ARG A 207 -0.91 -1.39 2.67
CA ARG A 207 -0.12 -1.81 1.49
C ARG A 207 -0.50 -0.97 0.27
N ALA A 208 0.50 -0.65 -0.55
CA ALA A 208 0.38 0.08 -1.82
C ALA A 208 -0.25 -0.77 -2.96
N GLY A 209 -1.37 -1.43 -2.67
CA GLY A 209 -2.01 -2.46 -3.47
C GLY A 209 -2.61 -3.53 -2.56
N VAL A 210 -2.87 -4.72 -3.08
CA VAL A 210 -3.53 -5.81 -2.33
C VAL A 210 -2.72 -7.11 -2.30
N ASN A 211 -1.64 -7.17 -3.05
CA ASN A 211 -0.79 -8.35 -3.15
C ASN A 211 0.25 -8.35 -2.04
N TYR A 212 0.75 -9.53 -1.69
CA TYR A 212 1.81 -9.69 -0.70
C TYR A 212 3.10 -8.91 -1.06
N SER A 213 3.44 -8.83 -2.34
CA SER A 213 4.63 -8.12 -2.82
C SER A 213 4.47 -6.60 -2.88
N ASP A 214 3.27 -6.07 -2.59
CA ASP A 214 3.04 -4.63 -2.62
C ASP A 214 3.75 -3.95 -1.43
N MET A 215 4.26 -2.75 -1.69
CA MET A 215 5.06 -2.00 -0.73
C MET A 215 4.26 -1.73 0.55
N ALA A 216 4.87 -2.04 1.71
CA ALA A 216 4.37 -1.65 3.01
C ALA A 216 4.42 -0.12 3.17
N LEU A 217 3.34 0.44 3.72
CA LEU A 217 3.20 1.84 4.04
C LEU A 217 3.05 1.97 5.55
N GLU A 218 3.59 3.04 6.14
CA GLU A 218 3.46 3.31 7.58
C GLU A 218 1.97 3.51 7.95
N PRO A 219 1.30 2.57 8.66
CA PRO A 219 -0.15 2.62 8.74
C PRO A 219 -0.68 3.79 9.57
N MET A 220 0.09 4.26 10.57
CA MET A 220 -0.25 5.48 11.34
C MET A 220 -0.34 6.76 10.49
N GLN A 221 0.24 6.78 9.29
CA GLN A 221 0.06 7.89 8.35
C GLN A 221 -1.35 7.92 7.73
N PHE A 222 -2.11 6.82 7.77
CA PHE A 222 -3.44 6.71 7.15
C PHE A 222 -4.58 6.68 8.17
N ILE A 223 -4.27 6.61 9.46
CA ILE A 223 -5.25 6.49 10.55
C ILE A 223 -5.65 7.88 11.07
N ARG A 224 -6.96 8.14 11.18
CA ARG A 224 -7.50 9.35 11.83
C ARG A 224 -7.09 9.43 13.30
N LYS A 225 -6.69 10.62 13.76
CA LYS A 225 -6.43 10.90 15.19
C LYS A 225 -7.71 11.23 15.93
#